data_AF-A0A0P9CWQ9-F1
#
_entry.id   AF-A0A0P9CWQ9-F1
#
_cell.length_a   1.000
_cell.length_b   1.000
_cell.length_c   1.000
_cell.angle_alpha   90.00
_cell.angle_beta   90.00
_cell.angle_gamma   90.00
#
_symmetry.space_group_name_H-M   'P 1'
#
loop_
_entity.id
_entity.type
_entity.pdbx_description
1 polymer ?
#
loop_
_entity_poly.entity_id
_entity_poly.type
_entity_poly.pdbx_seq_one_letter_code
_entity_poly.pdbx_strand_id
1 'polypeptide(L)'
;GMSPEKPAERQRPELPPTVIDADGLTLLSQIDQWWEHAPQGTCVLTPHPGEMKRLLGTEELGDDRIQVGEEAARSWGQIVVLKGATTVVAHPEGRTAVNDGGNPALATAGTGDVLAGAIAGLLAQGLAPYDAAVLGVYLHSAAGRLVRDEIGDMGALASDLLPRLPLAIRALKST
;
A
#
# COMPACT_ATOMS: atom_id res chain seq x y z
N GLY A 1 27.58 3.04 44.72
CA GLY A 1 27.37 3.35 43.30
C GLY A 1 25.99 2.89 42.91
N MET A 2 25.08 3.81 42.58
CA MET A 2 23.79 3.45 41.99
C MET A 2 24.04 2.93 40.59
N SER A 3 23.67 1.68 40.34
CA SER A 3 23.57 1.17 38.97
C SER A 3 22.45 1.91 38.26
N PRO A 4 22.61 2.31 36.98
CA PRO A 4 21.52 2.95 36.25
C PRO A 4 20.39 1.94 36.08
N GLU A 5 19.19 2.31 36.52
CA GLU A 5 17.97 1.56 36.24
C GLU A 5 17.79 1.47 34.72
N LYS A 6 17.63 0.25 34.20
CA LYS A 6 17.21 0.05 32.81
C LYS A 6 15.86 0.77 32.62
N PRO A 7 15.68 1.58 31.56
CA PRO A 7 14.39 2.18 31.28
C PRO A 7 13.33 1.09 31.22
N ALA A 8 12.23 1.27 31.96
CA ALA A 8 11.10 0.36 31.91
C ALA A 8 10.63 0.21 30.45
N GLU A 9 10.61 -1.02 29.96
CA GLU A 9 10.04 -1.38 28.66
C GLU A 9 8.57 -0.94 28.67
N ARG A 10 8.27 0.18 28.00
CA ARG A 10 6.89 0.61 27.81
C ARG A 10 6.22 -0.44 26.95
N GLN A 11 5.21 -1.13 27.49
CA GLN A 11 4.33 -1.97 26.69
C GLN A 11 3.78 -1.12 25.55
N ARG A 12 4.15 -1.47 24.32
CA ARG A 12 3.65 -0.79 23.12
C ARG A 12 2.18 -1.16 22.97
N PRO A 13 1.29 -0.19 22.72
CA PRO A 13 -0.12 -0.50 22.47
C PRO A 13 -0.23 -1.47 21.29
N GLU A 14 -1.11 -2.46 21.40
CA GLU A 14 -1.51 -3.25 20.24
C GLU A 14 -2.27 -2.33 19.29
N LEU A 15 -1.61 -1.93 18.21
CA LEU A 15 -2.21 -1.12 17.16
C LEU A 15 -2.91 -2.05 16.16
N PRO A 16 -4.11 -1.71 15.69
CA PRO A 16 -4.74 -2.48 14.62
C PRO A 16 -3.90 -2.39 13.33
N PRO A 17 -4.06 -3.36 12.41
CA PRO A 17 -3.52 -3.23 11.07
C PRO A 17 -3.85 -1.88 10.45
N THR A 18 -2.85 -1.21 9.89
CA THR A 18 -2.96 0.20 9.49
C THR A 18 -2.53 0.40 8.03
N VAL A 19 -3.29 1.18 7.28
CA VAL A 19 -2.87 1.68 5.95
C VAL A 19 -2.33 3.10 6.11
N ILE A 20 -1.17 3.39 5.54
CA ILE A 20 -0.58 4.73 5.51
C ILE A 20 -0.44 5.13 4.03
N ASP A 21 -1.14 6.19 3.64
CA ASP A 21 -1.17 6.72 2.27
C ASP A 21 -0.96 8.24 2.25
N ALA A 22 -0.62 8.77 1.08
CA ALA A 22 -0.60 10.21 0.79
C ALA A 22 0.22 11.04 1.82
N ASP A 23 -0.38 12.09 2.37
CA ASP A 23 0.25 12.95 3.37
C ASP A 23 0.66 12.20 4.64
N GLY A 24 0.01 11.06 4.94
CA GLY A 24 0.46 10.16 6.00
C GLY A 24 1.89 9.66 5.76
N LEU A 25 2.24 9.32 4.52
CA LEU A 25 3.60 8.92 4.14
C LEU A 25 4.59 10.10 4.18
N THR A 26 4.13 11.30 3.80
CA THR A 26 4.94 12.52 3.86
C THR A 26 5.26 12.95 5.29
N LEU A 27 4.34 12.76 6.23
CA LEU A 27 4.60 12.99 7.65
C LEU A 27 5.47 11.88 8.24
N LEU A 28 5.23 10.63 7.83
CA LEU A 28 6.02 9.48 8.27
C LEU A 28 7.49 9.61 7.90
N SER A 29 7.80 10.16 6.71
CA SER A 29 9.19 10.38 6.26
C SER A 29 9.95 11.43 7.08
N GLN A 30 9.28 12.18 7.96
CA GLN A 30 9.91 13.18 8.85
C GLN A 30 10.22 12.60 10.24
N ILE A 31 9.87 11.34 10.47
CA ILE A 31 10.11 10.64 11.73
C ILE A 31 11.26 9.67 11.53
N ASP A 32 12.38 9.93 12.20
CA ASP A 32 13.56 9.07 12.16
C ASP A 32 13.21 7.64 12.61
N GLN A 33 13.61 6.65 11.82
CA GLN A 33 13.39 5.23 12.10
C GLN A 33 11.94 4.88 12.47
N TRP A 34 10.96 5.57 11.86
CA TRP A 34 9.53 5.40 12.17
C TRP A 34 9.05 3.96 12.21
N TRP A 35 9.68 3.07 11.44
CA TRP A 35 9.33 1.66 11.36
C TRP A 35 9.56 0.91 12.68
N GLU A 36 10.46 1.39 13.53
CA GLU A 36 10.65 0.85 14.88
C GLU A 36 9.44 1.10 15.79
N HIS A 37 8.56 2.04 15.41
CA HIS A 37 7.37 2.43 16.17
C HIS A 37 6.11 1.62 15.82
N ALA A 38 6.14 0.76 14.79
CA ALA A 38 5.09 -0.25 14.53
C ALA A 38 5.61 -1.69 14.71
N PRO A 39 4.79 -2.67 15.12
CA PRO A 39 5.18 -4.08 15.06
C PRO A 39 5.44 -4.50 13.60
N GLN A 40 6.25 -5.53 13.38
CA GLN A 40 6.53 -5.99 12.02
C GLN A 40 5.27 -6.51 11.34
N GLY A 41 5.12 -6.16 10.06
CA GLY A 41 4.05 -6.65 9.20
C GLY A 41 2.66 -6.08 9.51
N THR A 42 2.52 -5.09 10.38
CA THR A 42 1.20 -4.53 10.74
C THR A 42 0.76 -3.37 9.84
N CYS A 43 1.70 -2.70 9.19
CA CYS A 43 1.43 -1.54 8.35
C CYS A 43 1.50 -1.89 6.87
N VAL A 44 0.55 -1.35 6.09
CA VAL A 44 0.58 -1.32 4.64
C VAL A 44 0.84 0.11 4.20
N LEU A 45 2.01 0.36 3.60
CA LEU A 45 2.37 1.64 3.02
C LEU A 45 2.04 1.63 1.53
N THR A 46 1.45 2.69 1.01
CA THR A 46 1.01 2.76 -0.40
C THR A 46 1.71 3.85 -1.21
N PRO A 47 3.05 3.98 -1.19
CA PRO A 47 3.73 5.08 -1.88
C PRO A 47 3.62 4.97 -3.40
N HIS A 48 3.36 6.09 -4.07
CA HIS A 48 3.74 6.28 -5.47
C HIS A 48 5.25 6.60 -5.56
N PRO A 49 5.87 6.65 -6.75
CA PRO A 49 7.33 6.83 -6.88
C PRO A 49 7.87 8.07 -6.16
N GLY A 50 7.20 9.22 -6.28
CA GLY A 50 7.58 10.43 -5.53
C GLY A 50 7.52 10.31 -4.00
N GLU A 51 6.51 9.62 -3.44
CA GLU A 51 6.42 9.36 -1.99
C GLU A 51 7.50 8.36 -1.55
N MET A 52 7.77 7.33 -2.36
CA MET A 52 8.82 6.36 -2.08
C MET A 52 10.20 7.01 -2.00
N LYS A 53 10.50 7.90 -2.96
CA LYS A 53 11.72 8.72 -2.94
C LYS A 53 11.88 9.52 -1.64
N ARG A 54 10.79 10.15 -1.20
CA ARG A 54 10.76 10.90 0.05
C ARG A 54 11.01 10.01 1.27
N LEU A 55 10.36 8.84 1.35
CA LEU A 55 10.55 7.88 2.44
C LEU A 55 11.97 7.32 2.50
N LEU A 56 12.60 7.12 1.34
CA LEU A 56 13.98 6.62 1.23
C LEU A 56 15.03 7.74 1.36
N GLY A 57 14.63 9.01 1.34
CA GLY A 57 15.57 10.15 1.36
C GLY A 57 16.45 10.22 0.10
N THR A 58 15.92 9.86 -1.07
CA THR A 58 16.66 9.81 -2.35
C THR A 58 15.97 10.63 -3.44
N GLU A 59 16.74 11.18 -4.37
CA GLU A 59 16.25 11.92 -5.54
C GLU A 59 15.83 11.02 -6.71
N GLU A 60 16.38 9.80 -6.75
CA GLU A 60 16.14 8.79 -7.78
C GLU A 60 15.86 7.42 -7.17
N LEU A 61 14.97 6.66 -7.81
CA LEU A 61 14.75 5.25 -7.50
C LEU A 61 15.55 4.40 -8.49
N GLY A 62 16.00 3.22 -8.04
CA GLY A 62 16.58 2.25 -8.96
C GLY A 62 15.61 1.82 -10.05
N ASP A 63 16.16 1.34 -11.18
CA ASP A 63 15.39 0.91 -12.34
C ASP A 63 14.52 -0.33 -12.03
N ASP A 64 14.99 -1.19 -11.12
CA ASP A 64 14.25 -2.36 -10.67
C ASP A 64 13.27 -2.01 -9.54
N ARG A 65 12.02 -1.76 -9.93
CA ARG A 65 10.92 -1.45 -9.01
C ARG A 65 10.61 -2.59 -8.03
N ILE A 66 10.82 -3.84 -8.44
CA ILE A 66 10.60 -5.01 -7.58
C ILE A 66 11.63 -4.96 -6.45
N GLN A 67 12.91 -4.82 -6.83
CA GLN A 67 14.00 -4.69 -5.87
C GLN A 67 13.79 -3.52 -4.91
N VAL A 68 13.41 -2.34 -5.42
CA VAL A 68 13.11 -1.16 -4.57
C VAL A 68 12.01 -1.46 -3.55
N GLY A 69 10.92 -2.10 -3.98
CA GLY A 69 9.83 -2.47 -3.08
C GLY A 69 10.24 -3.48 -2.02
N GLU A 70 11.00 -4.51 -2.41
CA GLU A 70 11.49 -5.57 -1.52
C GLU A 70 12.50 -5.05 -0.49
N GLU A 71 13.44 -4.21 -0.91
CA GLU A 71 14.43 -3.60 -0.03
C GLU A 71 13.77 -2.67 0.99
N ALA A 72 12.80 -1.85 0.56
CA ALA A 72 12.04 -0.99 1.44
C ALA A 72 11.21 -1.81 2.45
N ALA A 73 10.47 -2.83 1.98
CA ALA A 73 9.67 -3.69 2.84
C ALA A 73 10.53 -4.42 3.88
N ARG A 74 11.68 -4.96 3.46
CA ARG A 74 12.63 -5.64 4.35
C ARG A 74 13.24 -4.67 5.37
N SER A 75 13.65 -3.48 4.93
CA SER A 75 14.30 -2.47 5.78
C SER A 75 13.34 -1.93 6.84
N TRP A 76 12.08 -1.70 6.48
CA TRP A 76 11.06 -1.17 7.39
C TRP A 76 10.32 -2.27 8.16
N GLY A 77 10.48 -3.54 7.79
CA GLY A 77 9.70 -4.61 8.41
C GLY A 77 8.18 -4.47 8.15
N GLN A 78 7.76 -3.79 7.08
CA GLN A 78 6.35 -3.48 6.77
C GLN A 78 5.99 -3.87 5.33
N ILE A 79 4.69 -3.92 5.04
CA ILE A 79 4.20 -4.20 3.69
C ILE A 79 4.30 -2.92 2.87
N VAL A 80 4.86 -3.01 1.66
CA VAL A 80 4.99 -1.89 0.73
C VAL A 80 4.20 -2.19 -0.54
N VAL A 81 3.27 -1.30 -0.88
CA VAL A 81 2.53 -1.25 -2.14
C VAL A 81 3.10 -0.09 -2.96
N LEU A 82 4.13 -0.37 -3.76
CA LEU A 82 4.76 0.62 -4.63
C LEU A 82 3.90 0.84 -5.88
N LYS A 83 3.08 1.90 -5.85
CA LYS A 83 2.12 2.26 -6.91
C LYS A 83 2.84 2.66 -8.20
N GLY A 84 2.21 2.40 -9.34
CA GLY A 84 2.67 2.76 -10.69
C GLY A 84 1.91 1.99 -11.76
N ALA A 85 2.34 2.10 -13.02
CA ALA A 85 1.77 1.32 -14.13
C ALA A 85 1.80 -0.20 -13.82
N THR A 86 2.93 -0.64 -13.27
CA THR A 86 3.05 -1.93 -12.58
C THR A 86 3.20 -1.67 -11.08
N THR A 87 2.22 -2.16 -10.32
CA THR A 87 2.21 -2.06 -8.86
C THR A 87 2.90 -3.28 -8.26
N VAL A 88 3.83 -3.05 -7.33
CA VAL A 88 4.55 -4.09 -6.59
C VAL A 88 4.04 -4.13 -5.15
N VAL A 89 3.70 -5.31 -4.65
CA VAL A 89 3.34 -5.54 -3.24
C VAL A 89 4.39 -6.44 -2.61
N ALA A 90 5.23 -5.85 -1.75
CA ALA A 90 6.35 -6.53 -1.11
C ALA A 90 6.08 -6.75 0.38
N HIS A 91 6.40 -7.95 0.86
CA HIS A 91 6.38 -8.36 2.26
C HIS A 91 7.79 -8.33 2.86
N PRO A 92 7.96 -7.97 4.15
CA PRO A 92 9.27 -7.95 4.79
C PRO A 92 10.00 -9.30 4.78
N GLU A 93 9.26 -10.41 4.78
CA GLU A 93 9.81 -11.78 4.73
C GLU A 93 10.06 -12.30 3.30
N GLY A 94 10.06 -11.43 2.28
CA GLY A 94 10.47 -11.79 0.92
C GLY A 94 9.37 -12.36 0.01
N ARG A 95 8.09 -12.24 0.39
CA ARG A 95 6.98 -12.49 -0.53
C ARG A 95 6.74 -11.24 -1.39
N THR A 96 6.59 -11.42 -2.70
CA THR A 96 6.36 -10.33 -3.64
C THR A 96 5.25 -10.70 -4.61
N ALA A 97 4.30 -9.77 -4.81
CA ALA A 97 3.29 -9.86 -5.84
C ALA A 97 3.40 -8.66 -6.78
N VAL A 98 3.12 -8.88 -8.06
CA VAL A 98 3.19 -7.87 -9.10
C VAL A 98 1.86 -7.82 -9.82
N ASN A 99 1.30 -6.62 -9.96
CA ASN A 99 0.09 -6.37 -10.75
C ASN A 99 0.42 -5.38 -11.87
N ASP A 100 0.42 -5.89 -13.10
CA ASP A 100 0.61 -5.16 -14.35
C ASP A 100 -0.71 -4.61 -14.94
N GLY A 101 -1.83 -4.77 -14.23
CA GLY A 101 -3.16 -4.33 -14.66
C GLY A 101 -3.41 -2.81 -14.61
N GLY A 102 -2.35 -1.99 -14.58
CA GLY A 102 -2.47 -0.53 -14.67
C GLY A 102 -3.15 -0.10 -15.97
N ASN A 103 -4.00 0.93 -15.91
CA ASN A 103 -4.68 1.47 -17.08
C ASN A 103 -4.94 2.97 -16.91
N PRO A 104 -5.23 3.72 -17.99
CA PRO A 104 -5.43 5.17 -17.94
C PRO A 104 -6.50 5.62 -16.94
N ALA A 105 -7.57 4.84 -16.73
CA ALA A 105 -8.61 5.19 -15.75
C ALA A 105 -8.11 5.17 -14.30
N LEU A 106 -6.97 4.51 -14.03
CA LEU A 106 -6.32 4.51 -12.72
C LEU A 106 -5.30 5.65 -12.54
N ALA A 107 -4.97 6.37 -13.61
CA ALA A 107 -4.03 7.50 -13.58
C ALA A 107 -4.70 8.83 -13.16
N THR A 108 -6.00 8.80 -12.81
CA THR A 108 -6.74 9.97 -12.33
C THR A 108 -6.46 10.23 -10.84
N ALA A 109 -6.40 11.50 -10.45
CA ALA A 109 -6.30 11.89 -9.04
C ALA A 109 -7.42 11.27 -8.20
N GLY A 110 -7.08 10.77 -7.00
CA GLY A 110 -8.02 10.15 -6.06
C GLY A 110 -8.24 8.65 -6.24
N THR A 111 -7.75 8.00 -7.30
CA THR A 111 -7.81 6.54 -7.44
C THR A 111 -6.98 5.84 -6.36
N GLY A 112 -5.88 6.47 -5.92
CA GLY A 112 -5.09 6.06 -4.76
C GLY A 112 -5.91 5.96 -3.48
N ASP A 113 -6.83 6.90 -3.23
CA ASP A 113 -7.71 6.88 -2.06
C ASP A 113 -8.67 5.69 -2.10
N VAL A 114 -9.17 5.35 -3.31
CA VAL A 114 -10.01 4.16 -3.51
C VAL A 114 -9.21 2.88 -3.24
N LEU A 115 -7.95 2.81 -3.67
CA LEU A 115 -7.06 1.69 -3.34
C LEU A 115 -6.83 1.58 -1.82
N ALA A 116 -6.45 2.68 -1.15
CA ALA A 116 -6.21 2.69 0.28
C ALA A 116 -7.45 2.28 1.08
N GLY A 117 -8.63 2.79 0.68
CA GLY A 117 -9.92 2.42 1.26
C GLY A 117 -10.28 0.94 1.03
N ALA A 118 -9.98 0.39 -0.16
CA ALA A 118 -10.20 -1.02 -0.45
C ALA A 118 -9.34 -1.92 0.45
N ILE A 119 -8.04 -1.60 0.60
CA ILE A 119 -7.13 -2.31 1.50
C ILE A 119 -7.64 -2.20 2.94
N ALA A 120 -7.96 -1.00 3.41
CA ALA A 120 -8.46 -0.78 4.77
C ALA A 120 -9.77 -1.56 5.04
N GLY A 121 -10.69 -1.60 4.08
CA GLY A 121 -11.92 -2.39 4.19
C GLY A 121 -11.67 -3.89 4.26
N LEU A 122 -10.65 -4.41 3.59
CA LEU A 122 -10.22 -5.81 3.69
C LEU A 122 -9.55 -6.11 5.04
N LEU A 123 -8.70 -5.20 5.54
CA LEU A 123 -8.14 -5.30 6.89
C LEU A 123 -9.24 -5.34 7.96
N ALA A 124 -10.25 -4.48 7.84
CA ALA A 124 -11.39 -4.44 8.75
C ALA A 124 -12.22 -5.74 8.74
N GLN A 125 -12.17 -6.50 7.64
CA GLN A 125 -12.79 -7.83 7.53
C GLN A 125 -11.92 -8.96 8.09
N GLY A 126 -10.73 -8.65 8.60
CA GLY A 126 -9.83 -9.62 9.24
C GLY A 126 -8.81 -10.26 8.31
N LEU A 127 -8.63 -9.75 7.08
CA LEU A 127 -7.54 -10.22 6.23
C LEU A 127 -6.18 -9.80 6.81
N ALA A 128 -5.18 -10.67 6.66
CA ALA A 128 -3.81 -10.33 7.01
C ALA A 128 -3.30 -9.16 6.13
N PRO A 129 -2.40 -8.30 6.63
CA PRO A 129 -2.00 -7.08 5.93
C PRO A 129 -1.51 -7.25 4.50
N TYR A 130 -0.67 -8.27 4.28
CA TYR A 130 -0.18 -8.61 2.95
C TYR A 130 -1.30 -9.07 2.02
N ASP A 131 -2.17 -9.95 2.49
CA ASP A 131 -3.26 -10.50 1.68
C ASP A 131 -4.28 -9.42 1.33
N ALA A 132 -4.57 -8.52 2.27
CA ALA A 132 -5.40 -7.33 2.04
C ALA A 132 -4.78 -6.39 1.00
N ALA A 133 -3.45 -6.18 1.06
CA ALA A 133 -2.74 -5.36 0.07
C ALA A 133 -2.79 -5.98 -1.33
N VAL A 134 -2.47 -7.27 -1.46
CA VAL A 134 -2.51 -7.99 -2.75
C VAL A 134 -3.92 -7.99 -3.34
N LEU A 135 -4.92 -8.37 -2.55
CA LEU A 135 -6.31 -8.40 -3.00
C LEU A 135 -6.85 -7.00 -3.31
N GLY A 136 -6.51 -6.00 -2.49
CA GLY A 136 -6.89 -4.60 -2.73
C GLY A 136 -6.36 -4.07 -4.06
N VAL A 137 -5.08 -4.31 -4.36
CA VAL A 137 -4.46 -3.93 -5.65
C VAL A 137 -5.13 -4.64 -6.82
N TYR A 138 -5.42 -5.94 -6.69
CA TYR A 138 -6.13 -6.69 -7.72
C TYR A 138 -7.55 -6.15 -7.97
N LEU A 139 -8.32 -5.92 -6.91
CA LEU A 139 -9.69 -5.42 -7.03
C LEU A 139 -9.72 -4.00 -7.60
N HIS A 140 -8.78 -3.16 -7.21
CA HIS A 140 -8.59 -1.83 -7.77
C HIS A 140 -8.30 -1.90 -9.28
N SER A 141 -7.39 -2.77 -9.72
CA SER A 141 -7.09 -2.94 -11.15
C SER A 141 -8.27 -3.52 -11.93
N ALA A 142 -8.99 -4.48 -11.34
CA ALA A 142 -10.20 -5.07 -11.92
C ALA A 142 -11.34 -4.05 -12.07
N ALA A 143 -11.57 -3.23 -11.05
CA ALA A 143 -12.54 -2.13 -11.14
C ALA A 143 -12.13 -1.11 -12.20
N GLY A 144 -10.82 -0.82 -12.34
CA GLY A 144 -10.31 0.06 -13.38
C GLY A 144 -10.56 -0.46 -14.79
N ARG A 145 -10.43 -1.78 -15.00
CA ARG A 145 -10.81 -2.41 -16.28
C ARG A 145 -12.29 -2.24 -16.59
N LEU A 146 -13.17 -2.43 -15.60
CA LEU A 146 -14.61 -2.20 -15.79
C LEU A 146 -14.91 -0.73 -16.15
N VAL A 147 -14.29 0.22 -15.47
CA VAL A 147 -14.43 1.65 -15.78
C VAL A 147 -13.99 1.95 -17.21
N ARG A 148 -12.81 1.43 -17.61
CA ARG A 148 -12.29 1.58 -18.96
C ARG A 148 -13.25 1.01 -20.02
N ASP A 149 -13.78 -0.19 -19.77
CA ASP A 149 -14.64 -0.88 -20.73
C ASP A 149 -16.01 -0.17 -20.88
N GLU A 150 -16.44 0.60 -19.87
CA GLU A 150 -17.73 1.33 -19.87
C GLU A 150 -17.60 2.80 -20.32
N ILE A 151 -16.59 3.51 -19.85
CA ILE A 151 -16.42 4.98 -20.04
C ILE A 151 -15.32 5.28 -21.08
N GLY A 152 -14.34 4.40 -21.23
CA GLY A 152 -13.17 4.57 -22.09
C GLY A 152 -11.91 5.00 -21.32
N ASP A 153 -10.86 5.32 -22.08
CA ASP A 153 -9.52 5.61 -21.55
C ASP A 153 -9.33 7.05 -21.04
N MET A 154 -10.29 7.94 -21.28
CA MET A 154 -10.19 9.37 -20.96
C MET A 154 -11.46 9.85 -20.28
N GLY A 155 -11.31 10.70 -19.25
CA GLY A 155 -12.44 11.32 -18.54
C GLY A 155 -12.97 10.53 -17.34
N ALA A 156 -12.39 9.36 -17.04
CA ALA A 156 -12.70 8.60 -15.83
C ALA A 156 -12.29 9.36 -14.57
N LEU A 157 -13.17 9.40 -13.57
CA LEU A 157 -12.95 9.95 -12.25
C LEU A 157 -12.73 8.84 -11.22
N ALA A 158 -12.07 9.16 -10.11
CA ALA A 158 -11.94 8.21 -8.99
C ALA A 158 -13.31 7.74 -8.46
N SER A 159 -14.33 8.60 -8.50
CA SER A 159 -15.71 8.26 -8.11
C SER A 159 -16.35 7.21 -9.01
N ASP A 160 -15.88 7.05 -10.24
CA ASP A 160 -16.39 6.01 -11.15
C ASP A 160 -15.91 4.62 -10.74
N LEU A 161 -14.75 4.54 -10.08
CA LEU A 161 -14.11 3.31 -9.66
C LEU A 161 -14.82 2.64 -8.48
N LEU A 162 -15.24 3.43 -7.49
CA LEU A 162 -15.84 2.93 -6.25
C LEU A 162 -17.08 2.03 -6.50
N PRO A 163 -18.06 2.40 -7.36
CA PRO A 163 -19.18 1.52 -7.70
C PRO A 163 -18.79 0.21 -8.42
N ARG A 164 -17.60 0.13 -9.04
CA ARG A 164 -17.13 -1.07 -9.75
C ARG A 164 -16.37 -2.03 -8.83
N LEU A 165 -15.93 -1.61 -7.65
CA LEU A 165 -15.29 -2.50 -6.67
C LEU A 165 -16.19 -3.70 -6.28
N PRO A 166 -17.48 -3.53 -5.90
CA PRO A 166 -18.36 -4.66 -5.61
C PRO A 166 -18.57 -5.61 -6.81
N LEU A 167 -18.56 -5.07 -8.04
CA LEU A 167 -18.68 -5.87 -9.26
C LEU A 167 -17.43 -6.72 -9.49
N ALA A 168 -16.24 -6.15 -9.29
CA ALA A 168 -14.98 -6.87 -9.33
C ALA A 168 -14.93 -7.98 -8.26
N ILE A 169 -15.37 -7.70 -7.04
CA ILE A 169 -15.48 -8.70 -5.96
C ILE A 169 -16.42 -9.84 -6.36
N ARG A 170 -17.59 -9.52 -6.93
CA ARG A 170 -18.56 -10.52 -7.40
C ARG A 170 -17.96 -11.42 -8.48
N ALA A 171 -17.26 -10.83 -9.45
CA ALA A 171 -16.61 -11.57 -10.53
C ALA A 171 -15.56 -12.55 -9.97
N LEU A 172 -14.73 -12.10 -9.03
CA LEU A 172 -13.71 -12.93 -8.39
C LEU A 172 -14.30 -14.13 -7.64
N LYS A 173 -15.42 -13.94 -6.93
CA LYS A 173 -16.12 -15.03 -6.21
C LYS A 173 -16.80 -16.05 -7.12
N SER A 174 -16.98 -15.72 -8.40
CA SER A 174 -17.68 -16.56 -9.38
C SER A 174 -16.70 -17.38 -10.25
N THR A 175 -15.40 -17.26 -9.97
CA THR A 175 -14.32 -18.04 -10.60
C THR A 175 -14.00 -19.23 -9.72
#